data_AF-A0A916QYY2-F1
#
_entry.id   AF-A0A916QYY2-F1
#
_cell.length_a   1.000
_cell.length_b   1.000
_cell.length_c   1.000
_cell.angle_alpha   90.00
_cell.angle_beta   90.00
_cell.angle_gamma   90.00
#
_symmetry.space_group_name_H-M   'P 1'
#
loop_
_entity.id
_entity.type
_entity.pdbx_description
1 polymer ?
#
loop_
_entity_poly.entity_id
_entity_poly.type
_entity_poly.pdbx_seq_one_letter_code
_entity_poly.pdbx_strand_id
1 'polypeptide(L)'
;MLNLTYSYRIYPSLDQEAQMLDWLEQCRRVYNYALAERKDWINSRKCPVNACSISSEYIIPADRPYPDYYKQQNALTKAKKEIPKLKAVHSQVLQEALKRLDKSFKFMQERGFGFPRFKKFGQYRSFVFPQFKSNPLTSSPA
;
A
#
# COMPACT_ATOMS: atom_id res chain seq x y z
N MET A 1 29.45 -12.20 4.76
CA MET A 1 29.40 -10.87 4.11
C MET A 1 28.69 -9.94 5.09
N LEU A 2 29.39 -8.97 5.68
CA LEU A 2 28.81 -8.03 6.64
C LEU A 2 28.08 -6.93 5.87
N ASN A 3 26.77 -6.80 6.08
CA ASN A 3 25.99 -5.68 5.54
C ASN A 3 26.07 -4.52 6.54
N LEU A 4 26.71 -3.42 6.13
CA LEU A 4 26.75 -2.18 6.90
C LEU A 4 25.46 -1.39 6.63
N THR A 5 24.72 -1.06 7.68
CA THR A 5 23.52 -0.21 7.61
C THR A 5 23.83 1.16 8.20
N TYR A 6 23.55 2.22 7.45
CA TYR A 6 23.75 3.59 7.88
C TYR A 6 22.42 4.28 8.16
N SER A 7 22.38 5.08 9.21
CA SER A 7 21.22 5.90 9.58
C SER A 7 21.60 7.36 9.52
N TYR A 8 20.90 8.13 8.69
CA TYR A 8 21.14 9.56 8.52
C TYR A 8 19.89 10.35 8.88
N ARG A 9 20.08 11.50 9.53
CA ARG A 9 19.02 12.48 9.73
C ARG A 9 19.02 13.44 8.54
N ILE A 10 17.86 13.61 7.93
CA ILE A 10 17.63 14.59 6.87
C ILE A 10 17.00 15.86 7.45
N TYR A 11 17.28 17.00 6.84
CA TYR A 11 16.73 18.31 7.18
C TYR A 11 16.02 18.88 5.94
N PRO A 12 14.77 18.47 5.68
CA PRO A 12 14.03 18.92 4.50
C PRO A 12 13.68 20.40 4.61
N SER A 13 13.56 21.08 3.46
CA SER A 13 12.91 22.40 3.39
C SER A 13 11.40 22.29 3.66
N LEU A 14 10.73 23.41 3.91
CA LEU A 14 9.28 23.44 4.13
C LEU A 14 8.50 22.81 2.96
N ASP A 15 8.91 23.08 1.72
CA ASP A 15 8.28 22.50 0.53
C ASP A 15 8.52 20.98 0.43
N GLN A 16 9.73 20.52 0.77
CA GLN A 16 10.05 19.10 0.79
C GLN A 16 9.27 18.36 1.87
N GLU A 17 9.15 18.94 3.06
CA GLU A 17 8.35 18.38 4.14
C GLU A 17 6.89 18.23 3.72
N ALA A 18 6.29 19.29 3.16
CA ALA A 18 4.92 19.25 2.65
C ALA A 18 4.73 18.15 1.60
N GLN A 19 5.69 18.00 0.67
CA GLN A 19 5.66 16.95 -0.34
C GLN A 19 5.75 15.54 0.27
N MET A 20 6.65 15.33 1.24
CA MET A 20 6.81 14.05 1.92
C MET A 20 5.55 13.67 2.73
N LEU A 21 4.90 14.65 3.35
CA LEU A 21 3.64 14.46 4.07
C LEU A 21 2.50 14.06 3.12
N ASP A 22 2.38 14.71 1.96
CA ASP A 22 1.40 14.31 0.93
C ASP A 22 1.69 12.88 0.43
N TRP A 23 2.96 12.53 0.23
CA TRP A 23 3.34 11.17 -0.18
C TRP A 23 2.93 10.11 0.85
N LEU A 24 3.11 10.38 2.14
CA LEU A 24 2.63 9.50 3.21
C LEU A 24 1.11 9.33 3.18
N GLU A 25 0.38 10.41 2.91
CA GLU A 25 -1.07 10.39 2.78
C GLU A 25 -1.52 9.59 1.55
N GLN A 26 -0.87 9.74 0.40
CA GLN A 26 -1.16 8.92 -0.78
C GLN A 26 -0.86 7.43 -0.51
N CYS A 27 0.23 7.11 0.18
CA CYS A 27 0.52 5.73 0.58
C CYS A 27 -0.56 5.15 1.50
N ARG A 28 -1.05 5.95 2.45
CA ARG A 28 -2.16 5.58 3.35
C ARG A 28 -3.42 5.26 2.56
N ARG A 29 -3.77 6.10 1.57
CA ARG A 29 -4.93 5.91 0.71
C ARG A 29 -4.83 4.63 -0.11
N VAL A 30 -3.69 4.41 -0.77
CA VAL A 30 -3.43 3.17 -1.53
C VAL A 30 -3.53 1.93 -0.63
N TYR A 31 -2.91 1.96 0.55
CA TYR A 31 -3.00 0.88 1.53
C TYR A 31 -4.45 0.58 1.94
N ASN A 32 -5.21 1.61 2.31
CA ASN A 32 -6.58 1.45 2.79
C ASN A 32 -7.53 0.99 1.67
N TYR A 33 -7.37 1.51 0.45
CA TYR A 33 -8.16 1.09 -0.70
C TYR A 33 -7.91 -0.40 -1.00
N ALA A 34 -6.65 -0.81 -1.08
CA ALA A 34 -6.29 -2.20 -1.32
C ALA A 34 -6.72 -3.13 -0.17
N LEU A 35 -6.70 -2.65 1.07
CA LEU A 35 -7.21 -3.39 2.24
C LEU A 35 -8.74 -3.56 2.17
N ALA A 36 -9.47 -2.52 1.77
CA ALA A 36 -10.92 -2.58 1.61
C ALA A 36 -11.28 -3.61 0.54
N GLU A 37 -10.65 -3.54 -0.64
CA GLU A 37 -10.89 -4.48 -1.74
C GLU A 37 -10.69 -5.95 -1.33
N ARG A 38 -9.62 -6.25 -0.58
CA ARG A 38 -9.38 -7.61 -0.06
C ARG A 38 -10.44 -8.03 0.97
N LYS A 39 -10.84 -7.13 1.87
CA LYS A 39 -11.87 -7.42 2.88
C LYS A 39 -13.24 -7.64 2.23
N ASP A 40 -13.61 -6.81 1.27
CA ASP A 40 -14.88 -6.89 0.56
C ASP A 40 -14.96 -8.19 -0.23
N TRP A 41 -13.88 -8.58 -0.93
CA TRP A 41 -13.82 -9.86 -1.63
C TRP A 41 -14.01 -11.06 -0.69
N ILE A 42 -13.40 -11.03 0.50
CA ILE A 42 -13.51 -12.12 1.46
C ILE A 42 -14.90 -12.16 2.06
N ASN A 43 -15.44 -11.01 2.45
CA ASN A 43 -16.76 -10.92 3.05
C ASN A 43 -17.87 -11.24 2.06
N SER A 44 -17.74 -10.90 0.78
CA SER A 44 -18.71 -11.29 -0.26
C SER A 44 -18.81 -12.78 -0.49
N ARG A 45 -17.83 -13.57 -0.03
CA ARG A 45 -17.79 -15.03 -0.12
C ARG A 45 -18.15 -15.70 1.20
N LYS A 46 -18.33 -14.91 2.27
CA LYS A 46 -18.84 -15.38 3.55
C LYS A 46 -20.36 -15.25 3.52
N CYS A 47 -21.04 -16.31 3.07
CA CYS A 47 -22.48 -16.43 3.24
C CYS A 47 -22.77 -17.51 4.30
N PRO A 48 -23.64 -17.25 5.30
CA PRO A 48 -24.21 -18.31 6.11
C PRO A 48 -24.87 -19.36 5.20
N VAL A 49 -24.67 -20.65 5.51
CA VAL A 49 -25.27 -21.74 4.70
C VAL A 49 -26.80 -21.65 4.66
N ASN A 50 -27.40 -21.01 5.67
CA ASN A 50 -28.84 -20.98 5.90
C ASN A 50 -29.48 -19.58 5.86
N ALA A 51 -28.76 -18.52 5.46
CA ALA A 51 -29.32 -17.17 5.41
C ALA A 51 -28.57 -16.26 4.44
N CYS A 52 -29.31 -15.46 3.67
CA CYS A 52 -28.77 -14.34 2.89
C CYS A 52 -29.14 -13.01 3.54
N SER A 53 -28.37 -11.95 3.26
CA SER A 53 -28.65 -10.62 3.77
C SER A 53 -29.73 -9.94 2.93
N ILE A 54 -30.80 -9.44 3.56
CA ILE A 54 -31.89 -8.74 2.85
C ILE A 54 -31.56 -7.25 2.68
N SER A 55 -30.67 -6.70 3.52
CA SER A 55 -30.41 -5.26 3.58
C SER A 55 -29.30 -4.79 2.64
N SER A 56 -28.28 -5.62 2.45
CA SER A 56 -27.11 -5.26 1.65
C SER A 56 -26.40 -6.49 1.14
N GLU A 57 -25.97 -6.44 -0.13
CA GLU A 57 -25.20 -7.48 -0.78
C GLU A 57 -24.03 -6.85 -1.54
N TYR A 58 -22.96 -7.62 -1.70
CA TYR A 58 -21.77 -7.16 -2.41
C TYR A 58 -21.97 -7.26 -3.93
N ILE A 59 -21.75 -6.15 -4.65
CA ILE A 59 -21.76 -6.12 -6.12
C ILE A 59 -20.41 -6.61 -6.65
N ILE A 60 -20.11 -7.89 -6.43
CA ILE A 60 -18.85 -8.54 -6.82
C ILE A 60 -19.19 -9.84 -7.56
N PRO A 61 -18.77 -10.01 -8.84
CA PRO A 61 -19.00 -11.26 -9.56
C PRO A 61 -18.41 -12.47 -8.83
N ALA A 62 -19.10 -13.61 -8.89
CA ALA A 62 -18.65 -14.86 -8.26
C ALA A 62 -17.26 -15.28 -8.78
N ASP A 63 -17.08 -15.19 -10.10
CA ASP A 63 -15.84 -15.55 -10.81
C ASP A 63 -14.67 -14.57 -10.58
N ARG A 64 -14.91 -13.48 -9.85
CA ARG A 64 -13.86 -12.48 -9.61
C ARG A 64 -12.73 -13.11 -8.79
N PRO A 65 -11.49 -13.14 -9.30
CA PRO A 65 -10.39 -13.76 -8.56
C PRO A 65 -9.98 -12.87 -7.37
N TYR A 66 -9.30 -13.47 -6.38
CA TYR A 66 -8.82 -12.73 -5.21
C TYR A 66 -7.94 -11.53 -5.63
N PRO A 67 -8.14 -10.32 -5.06
CA PRO A 67 -7.32 -9.13 -5.31
C PRO A 67 -5.96 -9.26 -4.63
N ASP A 68 -5.11 -10.12 -5.17
CA ASP A 68 -3.73 -10.32 -4.75
C ASP A 68 -2.86 -9.07 -5.01
N TYR A 69 -1.63 -9.12 -4.51
CA TYR A 69 -0.65 -8.04 -4.69
C TYR A 69 -0.43 -7.66 -6.17
N TYR A 70 -0.30 -8.64 -7.06
CA TYR A 70 0.04 -8.40 -8.47
C TYR A 70 -1.11 -7.70 -9.20
N LYS A 71 -2.36 -8.12 -8.95
CA LYS A 71 -3.55 -7.47 -9.50
C LYS A 71 -3.68 -6.03 -9.01
N GLN A 72 -3.46 -5.81 -7.71
CA GLN A 72 -3.50 -4.47 -7.12
C GLN A 72 -2.38 -3.57 -7.64
N GLN A 73 -1.18 -4.11 -7.87
CA GLN A 73 -0.06 -3.39 -8.48
C GLN A 73 -0.34 -2.99 -9.94
N ASN A 74 -0.95 -3.89 -10.72
CA ASN A 74 -1.36 -3.60 -12.08
C ASN A 74 -2.48 -2.55 -12.14
N ALA A 75 -3.46 -2.65 -11.24
CA ALA A 75 -4.52 -1.65 -11.09
C ALA A 75 -3.96 -0.28 -10.70
N LEU A 76 -2.97 -0.23 -9.79
CA LEU A 76 -2.30 1.01 -9.38
C LEU A 76 -1.64 1.70 -10.58
N THR A 77 -1.07 0.94 -11.52
CA THR A 77 -0.46 1.51 -12.73
C THR A 77 -1.48 2.21 -13.61
N LYS A 78 -2.71 1.68 -13.69
CA LYS A 78 -3.84 2.33 -14.38
C LYS A 78 -4.32 3.57 -13.60
N ALA A 79 -4.51 3.44 -12.29
CA ALA A 79 -4.96 4.53 -11.43
C ALA A 79 -4.00 5.74 -11.43
N LYS A 80 -2.70 5.51 -11.59
CA LYS A 80 -1.71 6.61 -11.75
C LYS A 80 -1.92 7.47 -12.99
N LYS A 81 -2.56 6.95 -14.04
CA LYS A 81 -2.89 7.72 -15.24
C LYS A 81 -4.09 8.64 -15.00
N GLU A 82 -5.03 8.20 -14.18
CA GLU A 82 -6.28 8.90 -13.90
C GLU A 82 -6.16 9.89 -12.73
N ILE A 83 -5.33 9.58 -11.73
CA ILE A 83 -5.21 10.35 -10.49
C ILE A 83 -3.86 11.09 -10.45
N PRO A 84 -3.82 12.42 -10.67
CA PRO A 84 -2.58 13.20 -10.69
C PRO A 84 -1.75 13.10 -9.41
N LYS A 85 -2.42 13.02 -8.24
CA LYS A 85 -1.75 12.91 -6.94
C LYS A 85 -0.91 11.63 -6.81
N LEU A 86 -1.36 10.52 -7.39
CA LEU A 86 -0.60 9.26 -7.40
C LEU A 86 0.57 9.30 -8.38
N LYS A 87 0.51 10.15 -9.40
CA LYS A 87 1.60 10.37 -10.35
C LYS A 87 2.78 11.11 -9.69
N ALA A 88 2.50 12.04 -8.78
CA ALA A 88 3.51 12.79 -8.04
C ALA A 88 4.38 11.91 -7.13
N VAL A 89 3.82 10.80 -6.62
CA VAL A 89 4.57 9.84 -5.79
C VAL A 89 5.36 8.88 -6.66
N HIS A 90 6.61 8.61 -6.25
CA HIS A 90 7.45 7.60 -6.89
C HIS A 90 6.77 6.23 -6.92
N SER A 91 6.87 5.52 -8.06
CA SER A 91 6.15 4.25 -8.27
C SER A 91 6.50 3.19 -7.22
N GLN A 92 7.78 3.07 -6.87
CA GLN A 92 8.23 2.06 -5.91
C GLN A 92 7.70 2.30 -4.49
N VAL A 93 7.51 3.56 -4.10
CA VAL A 93 6.97 3.91 -2.78
C VAL A 93 5.53 3.42 -2.65
N LEU A 94 4.72 3.62 -3.70
CA LEU A 94 3.34 3.14 -3.71
C LEU A 94 3.26 1.60 -3.79
N GLN A 95 4.17 0.97 -4.54
CA GLN A 95 4.27 -0.49 -4.60
C GLN A 95 4.65 -1.07 -3.23
N GLU A 96 5.55 -0.42 -2.49
CA GLU A 96 5.92 -0.83 -1.15
C GLU A 96 4.75 -0.73 -0.16
N ALA A 97 3.84 0.25 -0.32
CA ALA A 97 2.61 0.31 0.48
C ALA A 97 1.74 -0.95 0.28
N LEU A 98 1.62 -1.44 -0.96
CA LEU A 98 0.92 -2.70 -1.28
C LEU A 98 1.69 -3.92 -0.75
N LYS A 99 3.01 -3.96 -0.82
CA LYS A 99 3.83 -5.04 -0.23
C LYS A 99 3.67 -5.12 1.28
N ARG A 100 3.63 -3.97 1.95
CA ARG A 100 3.39 -3.87 3.41
C ARG A 100 2.03 -4.46 3.78
N LEU A 101 1.00 -4.19 2.97
CA LEU A 101 -0.31 -4.82 3.13
C LEU A 101 -0.22 -6.34 2.94
N ASP A 102 0.44 -6.80 1.88
CA ASP A 102 0.56 -8.22 1.57
C ASP A 102 1.28 -9.01 2.68
N LYS A 103 2.38 -8.46 3.19
CA LYS A 103 3.11 -8.97 4.35
C LYS A 103 2.19 -9.06 5.57
N SER A 104 1.37 -8.04 5.82
CA SER A 104 0.40 -8.05 6.94
C SER A 104 -0.64 -9.17 6.80
N PHE A 105 -1.12 -9.45 5.58
CA PHE A 105 -2.05 -10.56 5.30
C PHE A 105 -1.39 -11.93 5.45
N LYS A 106 -0.13 -12.09 5.02
CA LYS A 106 0.63 -13.34 5.23
C LYS A 106 0.82 -13.63 6.71
N PHE A 107 1.25 -12.64 7.49
CA PHE A 107 1.38 -12.79 8.95
C PHE A 107 0.05 -13.13 9.63
N MET A 108 -1.06 -12.56 9.15
CA MET A 108 -2.39 -12.88 9.64
C MET A 108 -2.73 -14.36 9.40
N GLN A 109 -2.47 -14.87 8.19
CA GLN A 109 -2.72 -16.27 7.81
C GLN A 109 -1.82 -17.25 8.60
N GLU A 110 -0.53 -16.93 8.73
CA GLU A 110 0.45 -17.79 9.41
C GLU A 110 0.21 -17.88 10.92
N ARG A 111 -0.24 -16.80 11.56
CA ARG A 111 -0.35 -16.71 13.03
C ARG A 111 -1.79 -16.70 13.56
N GLY A 112 -2.78 -16.78 12.68
CA GLY A 112 -4.20 -16.78 13.06
C GLY A 112 -4.70 -15.46 13.64
N PHE A 113 -4.05 -14.33 13.35
CA PHE A 113 -4.53 -13.01 13.81
C PHE A 113 -5.75 -12.54 13.02
N GLY A 114 -6.42 -11.49 13.51
CA GLY A 114 -7.49 -10.81 12.78
C GLY A 114 -6.99 -9.95 11.61
N PHE A 115 -7.92 -9.49 10.77
CA PHE A 115 -7.59 -8.67 9.60
C PHE A 115 -6.72 -7.44 9.92
N PRO A 116 -5.83 -7.04 9.00
CA PRO A 116 -5.14 -5.76 9.11
C PRO A 116 -6.14 -4.61 9.27
N ARG A 117 -5.76 -3.63 10.09
CA ARG A 117 -6.59 -2.47 10.40
C ARG A 117 -6.36 -1.35 9.38
N PHE A 118 -7.42 -0.61 9.07
CA PHE A 118 -7.32 0.61 8.30
C PHE A 118 -6.44 1.63 9.03
N LYS A 119 -5.64 2.37 8.28
CA LYS A 119 -4.76 3.41 8.79
C LYS A 119 -5.51 4.73 8.85
N LYS A 120 -5.62 5.30 10.06
CA LYS A 120 -6.14 6.67 10.25
C LYS A 120 -5.14 7.69 9.73
N PHE A 121 -5.61 8.92 9.51
CA PHE A 121 -4.76 10.05 9.17
C PHE A 121 -3.58 10.16 10.15
N GLY A 122 -2.36 10.44 9.64
CA GLY A 122 -1.14 10.52 10.44
C GLY A 122 -0.57 9.20 10.99
N GLN A 123 -1.24 8.06 10.81
CA GLN A 123 -0.71 6.75 11.26
C GLN A 123 0.28 6.11 10.29
N TYR A 124 0.26 6.52 9.01
CA TYR A 124 1.23 6.06 8.02
C TYR A 124 2.46 6.98 8.09
N ARG A 125 3.52 6.53 8.78
CA ARG A 125 4.66 7.40 9.18
C ARG A 125 5.95 7.15 8.41
N SER A 126 5.99 6.15 7.53
CA SER A 126 7.20 5.82 6.79
C SER A 126 6.89 5.27 5.40
N PHE A 127 7.69 5.69 4.44
CA PHE A 127 7.82 5.08 3.11
C PHE A 127 9.28 4.69 2.86
N VAL A 128 9.50 3.82 1.88
CA VAL A 128 10.83 3.29 1.56
C VAL A 128 11.06 3.39 0.05
N PHE A 129 12.27 3.77 -0.32
CA PHE A 129 12.79 3.63 -1.67
C PHE A 129 13.64 2.36 -1.73
N PRO A 130 13.11 1.26 -2.31
CA PRO A 130 13.81 -0.02 -2.30
C PRO A 130 15.08 -0.02 -3.16
N GLN A 131 15.12 0.82 -4.20
CA GLN A 131 16.27 0.95 -5.08
C GLN A 131 16.41 2.39 -5.56
N PHE A 132 17.65 2.83 -5.69
CA PHE A 132 18.01 4.09 -6.35
C PHE A 132 18.63 3.77 -7.71
N LYS A 133 18.46 4.66 -8.69
CA LYS A 133 19.06 4.48 -10.03
C LYS A 133 20.58 4.67 -10.01
N SER A 134 21.06 5.64 -9.23
CA SER A 134 22.47 5.92 -9.00
C SER A 134 22.77 5.84 -7.52
N ASN A 135 24.03 5.59 -7.16
CA ASN A 135 24.44 5.63 -5.76
C ASN A 135 24.36 7.09 -5.27
N PRO A 136 23.51 7.38 -4.26
CA PRO A 136 23.29 8.76 -3.80
C PRO A 136 24.49 9.34 -3.04
N LEU A 137 25.49 8.53 -2.68
CA LEU A 137 26.63 8.95 -1.86
C LEU A 137 27.92 9.19 -2.66
N THR A 138 27.98 8.76 -3.93
CA THR A 138 29.21 8.83 -4.74
C THR A 138 29.14 9.89 -5.83
N SER A 139 28.30 10.92 -5.69
CA SER A 139 28.41 12.07 -6.59
C SER A 139 29.81 12.68 -6.43
N SER A 140 30.64 12.46 -7.46
CA SER A 140 31.96 13.07 -7.63
C SER A 140 31.86 14.58 -7.44
N PRO A 141 32.84 15.25 -6.82
CA PRO A 141 32.84 16.70 -6.74
C PRO A 141 32.90 17.25 -8.17
N ALA A 142 31.88 17.99 -8.56
CA ALA A 142 31.90 18.92 -9.69
C ALA A 142 31.84 20.33 -9.11
#